data_AF-A0A1Y4WMW7-F1
#
_entry.id   AF-A0A1Y4WMW7-F1
#
_cell.length_a   1.000
_cell.length_b   1.000
_cell.length_c   1.000
_cell.angle_alpha   90.00
_cell.angle_beta   90.00
_cell.angle_gamma   90.00
#
_symmetry.space_group_name_H-M   'P 1'
#
loop_
_entity.id
_entity.type
_entity.pdbx_description
1 polymer ?
#
loop_
_entity_poly.entity_id
_entity_poly.type
_entity_poly.pdbx_seq_one_letter_code
_entity_poly.pdbx_strand_id
1 'polypeptide(L)'
;MATYTSNYQLHQWEASDSFLRTDFNTDFQKIDAAIKGVETEALAEAGKKCELTIGQFTGTGAGTYTVNLGFRPRFLMIWGESYSGFWSEVMREDYLTITDSGFSMAYSERGLANYKGKPYYYHVFH
;
A
#
# COMPACT_ATOMS: atom_id res chain seq x y z
N MET A 1 35.96 -18.22 -19.61
CA MET A 1 35.54 -16.82 -19.39
C MET A 1 34.52 -16.90 -18.28
N ALA A 2 34.78 -16.31 -17.12
CA ALA A 2 33.92 -16.53 -15.94
C ALA A 2 32.46 -16.17 -16.21
N THR A 3 31.54 -17.00 -15.71
CA THR A 3 30.10 -16.78 -15.81
C THR A 3 29.55 -16.31 -14.46
N TYR A 4 28.34 -15.74 -14.42
CA TYR A 4 27.81 -15.08 -13.22
C TYR A 4 26.33 -15.42 -12.98
N THR A 5 25.88 -15.45 -11.72
CA THR A 5 24.44 -15.61 -11.39
C THR A 5 23.63 -14.38 -11.80
N SER A 6 22.34 -14.57 -12.09
CA SER A 6 21.49 -13.53 -12.67
C SER A 6 21.13 -12.39 -11.73
N ASN A 7 20.99 -12.67 -10.42
CA ASN A 7 20.42 -11.71 -9.49
C ASN A 7 21.49 -10.84 -8.81
N TYR A 8 22.62 -11.44 -8.44
CA TYR A 8 23.69 -10.76 -7.68
C TYR A 8 25.10 -10.95 -8.27
N GLN A 9 25.19 -11.43 -9.51
CA GLN A 9 26.45 -11.49 -10.26
C GLN A 9 27.57 -12.24 -9.51
N LEU A 10 27.22 -13.37 -8.88
CA LEU A 10 28.19 -14.17 -8.14
C LEU A 10 29.05 -14.97 -9.13
N HIS A 11 30.37 -14.92 -8.94
CA HIS A 11 31.35 -15.57 -9.82
C HIS A 11 31.15 -17.08 -9.86
N GLN A 12 31.03 -17.63 -11.07
CA GLN A 12 30.97 -19.05 -11.34
C GLN A 12 32.35 -19.51 -11.81
N TRP A 13 33.04 -20.28 -10.97
CA TRP A 13 34.33 -20.88 -11.27
C TRP A 13 34.22 -21.87 -12.44
N GLU A 14 35.30 -22.12 -13.19
CA GLU A 14 35.32 -22.97 -14.40
C GLU A 14 35.73 -24.42 -14.07
N ALA A 15 35.52 -25.37 -14.98
CA ALA A 15 35.81 -26.79 -14.71
C ALA A 15 37.31 -27.09 -14.49
N SER A 16 38.18 -26.18 -14.90
CA SER A 16 39.65 -26.26 -14.75
C SER A 16 40.19 -25.77 -13.41
N ASP A 17 39.35 -25.21 -12.54
CA ASP A 17 39.76 -24.76 -11.20
C ASP A 17 39.92 -25.95 -10.23
N SER A 18 40.99 -25.95 -9.43
CA SER A 18 41.40 -27.09 -8.56
C SER A 18 40.59 -27.27 -7.25
N PHE A 19 39.38 -26.72 -7.18
CA PHE A 19 38.50 -26.82 -6.01
C PHE A 19 37.14 -27.40 -6.41
N LEU A 20 36.44 -28.02 -5.45
CA LEU A 20 35.15 -28.70 -5.61
C LEU A 20 34.03 -27.72 -6.02
N ARG A 21 34.04 -27.33 -7.31
CA ARG A 21 33.14 -26.38 -7.97
C ARG A 21 31.66 -26.65 -7.67
N THR A 22 31.29 -27.92 -7.50
CA THR A 22 29.92 -28.36 -7.21
C THR A 22 29.43 -27.83 -5.86
N ASP A 23 30.24 -27.92 -4.81
CA ASP A 23 29.82 -27.54 -3.46
C ASP A 23 29.66 -26.02 -3.37
N PHE A 24 30.62 -25.27 -3.92
CA PHE A 24 30.57 -23.81 -3.92
C PHE A 24 29.43 -23.24 -4.78
N ASN A 25 29.18 -23.79 -5.96
CA ASN A 25 28.06 -23.34 -6.78
C ASN A 25 26.72 -23.65 -6.11
N THR A 26 26.62 -24.81 -5.45
CA THR A 26 25.44 -25.17 -4.65
C THR A 26 25.23 -24.19 -3.50
N ASP A 27 26.30 -23.78 -2.83
CA ASP A 27 26.20 -22.83 -1.72
C ASP A 27 25.88 -21.41 -2.18
N PHE A 28 26.41 -20.95 -3.32
CA PHE A 28 25.98 -19.67 -3.91
C PHE A 28 24.51 -19.68 -4.33
N GLN A 29 24.01 -20.79 -4.86
CA GLN A 29 22.58 -20.92 -5.16
C GLN A 29 21.72 -20.86 -3.89
N LYS A 30 22.16 -21.49 -2.80
CA LYS A 30 21.47 -21.40 -1.50
C LYS A 30 21.46 -19.97 -0.96
N ILE A 31 22.58 -19.26 -1.03
CA ILE A 31 22.71 -17.88 -0.56
C ILE A 31 21.82 -16.95 -1.39
N ASP A 32 21.85 -17.06 -2.73
CA ASP A 32 20.99 -16.28 -3.64
C ASP A 32 19.50 -16.50 -3.32
N ALA A 33 19.09 -17.76 -3.16
CA ALA A 33 17.72 -18.11 -2.80
C ALA A 33 17.33 -17.59 -1.41
N ALA A 34 18.22 -17.68 -0.42
CA ALA A 34 17.96 -17.19 0.94
C ALA A 34 17.79 -15.67 0.97
N ILE A 35 18.65 -14.92 0.27
CA ILE A 35 18.55 -13.46 0.19
C ILE A 35 17.23 -13.05 -0.47
N LYS A 36 16.87 -13.71 -1.58
CA LYS A 36 15.59 -13.46 -2.25
C LYS A 36 14.38 -13.80 -1.37
N GLY A 37 14.48 -14.86 -0.57
CA GLY A 37 13.48 -15.22 0.43
C GLY A 37 13.29 -14.11 1.46
N VAL A 38 14.38 -13.62 2.05
CA VAL A 38 14.36 -12.51 3.02
C VAL A 38 13.82 -11.23 2.41
N GLU A 39 14.20 -10.88 1.18
CA GLU A 39 13.67 -9.71 0.48
C GLU A 39 12.14 -9.81 0.28
N THR A 40 11.67 -10.98 -0.14
CA THR A 40 10.23 -11.25 -0.33
C THR A 40 9.46 -11.15 0.99
N GLU A 41 9.99 -11.71 2.07
CA GLU A 41 9.40 -11.63 3.40
C GLU A 41 9.38 -10.19 3.95
N ALA A 42 10.47 -9.43 3.76
CA ALA A 42 10.56 -8.05 4.19
C ALA A 42 9.56 -7.15 3.44
N LEU A 43 9.37 -7.37 2.14
CA LEU A 43 8.35 -6.68 1.35
C LEU A 43 6.94 -7.06 1.81
N ALA A 44 6.69 -8.33 2.08
CA ALA A 44 5.40 -8.79 2.59
C ALA A 44 5.10 -8.21 3.98
N GLU A 45 6.10 -8.06 4.84
CA GLU A 45 5.96 -7.46 6.17
C GLU A 45 5.80 -5.93 6.11
N ALA A 46 6.49 -5.26 5.19
CA ALA A 46 6.28 -3.83 4.94
C ALA A 46 4.83 -3.54 4.53
N GLY A 47 4.23 -4.40 3.69
CA GLY A 47 2.81 -4.32 3.32
C GLY A 47 1.82 -4.59 4.46
N LYS A 48 2.28 -5.03 5.64
CA LYS A 48 1.44 -5.19 6.84
C LYS A 48 1.52 -4.00 7.80
N LYS A 49 2.43 -3.05 7.58
CA LYS A 49 2.49 -1.86 8.43
C LYS A 49 1.30 -0.98 8.10
N CYS A 50 0.51 -0.69 9.13
CA CYS A 50 -0.60 0.25 9.07
C CYS A 50 -0.02 1.65 8.79
N GLU A 51 -0.21 2.16 7.58
CA GLU A 51 0.24 3.49 7.19
C GLU A 51 -0.91 4.48 7.28
N LEU A 52 -0.65 5.64 7.90
CA LEU A 52 -1.62 6.71 8.06
C LEU A 52 -1.39 7.80 7.02
N THR A 53 -2.39 8.02 6.16
CA THR A 53 -2.45 9.16 5.24
C THR A 53 -3.43 10.20 5.77
N ILE A 54 -2.97 11.45 5.85
CA ILE A 54 -3.78 12.60 6.32
C ILE A 54 -3.97 13.55 5.14
N GLY A 55 -5.19 14.04 4.97
CA GLY A 55 -5.46 15.04 3.95
C GLY A 55 -6.72 15.85 4.21
N GLN A 56 -7.01 16.73 3.26
CA GLN A 56 -8.19 17.58 3.27
C GLN A 56 -8.73 17.77 1.86
N PHE A 57 -10.02 18.07 1.76
CA PHE A 57 -10.64 18.51 0.52
C PHE A 57 -11.78 19.49 0.79
N THR A 58 -12.17 20.24 -0.24
CA THR A 58 -13.30 21.15 -0.18
C THR A 58 -14.49 20.55 -0.92
N GLY A 59 -15.63 20.43 -0.24
CA GLY A 59 -16.83 19.88 -0.82
C GLY A 59 -17.36 20.74 -1.99
N THR A 60 -17.95 20.06 -2.97
CA THR A 60 -18.43 20.69 -4.21
C THR A 60 -19.92 21.03 -4.15
N GLY A 61 -20.69 20.41 -3.26
CA GLY A 61 -22.14 20.65 -3.14
C GLY A 61 -22.99 19.96 -4.19
N ALA A 62 -22.39 19.15 -5.06
CA ALA A 62 -23.09 18.49 -6.14
C ALA A 62 -22.63 17.05 -6.26
N GLY A 63 -23.59 16.11 -6.20
CA GLY A 63 -23.35 14.69 -6.39
C GLY A 63 -22.30 14.12 -5.44
N THR A 64 -21.51 13.19 -5.96
CA THR A 64 -20.46 12.50 -5.22
C THR A 64 -19.11 13.13 -5.50
N TYR A 65 -18.33 13.41 -4.44
CA TYR A 65 -16.93 13.83 -4.55
C TYR A 65 -16.01 12.66 -4.24
N THR A 66 -15.01 12.42 -5.09
CA THR A 66 -14.06 11.30 -4.93
C THR A 66 -12.67 11.82 -4.60
N VAL A 67 -12.08 11.27 -3.54
CA VAL A 67 -10.68 11.48 -3.15
C VAL A 67 -9.88 10.27 -3.64
N ASN A 68 -8.87 10.51 -4.48
CA ASN A 68 -7.96 9.49 -4.98
C ASN A 68 -6.67 9.49 -4.16
N LEU A 69 -6.37 8.37 -3.53
CA LEU A 69 -5.22 8.11 -2.66
C LEU A 69 -4.22 7.13 -3.30
N GLY A 70 -4.63 6.41 -4.34
CA GLY A 70 -3.82 5.38 -5.01
C GLY A 70 -3.83 4.00 -4.35
N PHE A 71 -4.55 3.84 -3.24
CA PHE A 71 -4.73 2.57 -2.52
C PHE A 71 -6.15 2.47 -1.96
N ARG A 72 -6.57 1.26 -1.56
CA ARG A 72 -7.88 1.01 -0.93
C ARG A 72 -7.80 1.27 0.58
N PRO A 73 -8.54 2.25 1.13
CA PRO A 73 -8.68 2.45 2.58
C PRO A 73 -9.18 1.19 3.31
N ARG A 74 -8.57 0.90 4.47
CA ARG A 74 -9.05 -0.12 5.43
C ARG A 74 -9.81 0.49 6.60
N PHE A 75 -9.45 1.73 6.97
CA PHE A 75 -10.19 2.55 7.93
C PHE A 75 -10.12 4.01 7.50
N LEU A 76 -11.23 4.73 7.64
CA LEU A 76 -11.32 6.15 7.30
C LEU A 76 -12.01 6.87 8.45
N MET A 77 -11.40 7.95 8.93
CA MET A 77 -12.06 8.96 9.74
C MET A 77 -12.15 10.25 8.94
N ILE A 78 -13.30 10.91 8.99
CA ILE A 78 -13.53 12.16 8.29
C ILE A 78 -14.33 13.10 9.18
N TRP A 79 -14.04 14.40 9.11
CA TRP A 79 -14.82 15.40 9.82
C TRP A 79 -14.86 16.70 9.03
N GLY A 80 -16.02 17.34 9.09
CA GLY A 80 -16.23 18.74 8.72
C GLY A 80 -16.39 19.60 9.97
N GLU A 81 -16.91 20.81 9.79
CA GLU A 81 -17.07 21.78 10.89
C GLU A 81 -18.01 21.30 12.01
N SER A 82 -19.07 20.57 11.67
CA SER A 82 -20.15 20.23 12.62
C SER A 82 -20.40 18.74 12.79
N TYR A 83 -19.85 17.91 11.91
CA TYR A 83 -20.08 16.47 11.90
C TYR A 83 -18.75 15.75 11.70
N SER A 84 -18.64 14.59 12.33
CA SER A 84 -17.61 13.61 12.05
C SER A 84 -18.27 12.29 11.68
N GLY A 85 -17.55 11.48 10.93
CA GLY A 85 -17.94 10.16 10.51
C GLY A 85 -16.71 9.28 10.40
N PHE A 86 -16.92 7.98 10.46
CA PHE A 86 -15.87 7.03 10.19
C PHE A 86 -16.43 5.85 9.42
N TRP A 87 -15.55 5.19 8.69
CA TRP A 87 -15.87 4.00 7.91
C TRP A 87 -14.85 2.92 8.26
N SER A 88 -15.34 1.68 8.36
CA SER A 88 -14.55 0.46 8.47
C SER A 88 -15.23 -0.67 7.69
N GLU A 89 -14.53 -1.80 7.50
CA GLU A 89 -15.12 -2.96 6.81
C GLU A 89 -16.41 -3.48 7.47
N VAL A 90 -16.50 -3.32 8.80
CA VAL A 90 -17.63 -3.78 9.64
C VAL A 90 -18.66 -2.70 9.96
N MET A 91 -18.31 -1.42 9.79
CA MET A 91 -19.21 -0.29 10.04
C MET A 91 -19.17 0.67 8.87
N ARG A 92 -20.32 0.80 8.19
CA ARG A 92 -20.44 1.52 6.93
C ARG A 92 -21.45 2.65 7.09
N GLU A 93 -21.17 3.73 6.38
CA GLU A 93 -21.99 4.93 6.35
C GLU A 93 -22.47 5.13 4.91
N ASP A 94 -23.77 5.39 4.72
CA ASP A 94 -24.36 5.48 3.37
C ASP A 94 -23.79 6.64 2.55
N TYR A 95 -23.26 7.67 3.22
CA TYR A 95 -22.65 8.84 2.60
C TYR A 95 -21.16 8.66 2.27
N LEU A 96 -20.52 7.54 2.67
CA LEU A 96 -19.12 7.22 2.38
C LEU A 96 -18.99 5.89 1.64
N THR A 97 -18.40 5.92 0.46
CA THR A 97 -18.08 4.72 -0.31
C THR A 97 -16.57 4.56 -0.46
N ILE A 98 -16.03 3.42 -0.05
CA ILE A 98 -14.62 3.08 -0.28
C ILE A 98 -14.43 2.48 -1.68
N THR A 99 -13.43 2.98 -2.39
CA THR A 99 -13.01 2.50 -3.71
C THR A 99 -11.65 1.83 -3.62
N ASP A 100 -11.22 1.15 -4.68
CA ASP A 100 -9.91 0.47 -4.70
C ASP A 100 -8.71 1.45 -4.70
N SER A 101 -8.98 2.74 -4.91
CA SER A 101 -7.96 3.79 -4.96
C SER A 101 -8.25 4.97 -4.03
N GLY A 102 -9.21 4.85 -3.11
CA GLY A 102 -9.54 5.90 -2.15
C GLY A 102 -10.96 5.80 -1.63
N PHE A 103 -11.65 6.93 -1.57
CA PHE A 103 -13.03 6.99 -1.10
C PHE A 103 -13.82 8.09 -1.79
N SER A 104 -15.14 8.01 -1.68
CA SER A 104 -16.04 9.04 -2.15
C SER A 104 -17.08 9.39 -1.11
N MET A 105 -17.52 10.66 -1.16
CA MET A 105 -18.52 11.22 -0.26
C MET A 105 -19.70 11.75 -1.05
N ALA A 106 -20.89 11.27 -0.74
CA ALA A 106 -22.12 11.68 -1.39
C ALA A 106 -22.64 13.01 -0.81
N TYR A 107 -23.41 13.74 -1.63
CA TYR A 107 -24.25 14.82 -1.14
C TYR A 107 -25.51 14.25 -0.45
N SER A 108 -25.92 14.93 0.62
CA SER A 108 -27.14 14.68 1.40
C SER A 108 -27.56 16.00 2.03
N GLU A 109 -28.85 16.17 2.31
CA GLU A 109 -29.39 17.35 2.99
C GLU A 109 -29.18 17.34 4.52
N ARG A 110 -28.65 16.23 5.06
CA ARG A 110 -28.45 16.03 6.50
C ARG A 110 -27.11 15.34 6.78
N GLY A 111 -26.55 15.65 7.95
CA GLY A 111 -25.35 15.01 8.48
C GLY A 111 -24.06 15.41 7.77
N LEU A 112 -23.05 14.55 7.81
CA LEU A 112 -21.81 14.71 7.07
C LEU A 112 -22.04 14.37 5.59
N ALA A 113 -21.91 15.36 4.71
CA ALA A 113 -22.16 15.20 3.29
C ALA A 113 -21.30 16.16 2.47
N ASN A 114 -21.22 15.98 1.16
CA ASN A 114 -20.45 16.81 0.24
C ASN A 114 -21.05 18.23 0.05
N TYR A 115 -21.00 19.11 1.05
CA TYR A 115 -21.53 20.47 0.97
C TYR A 115 -20.58 21.43 0.26
N LYS A 116 -21.15 22.35 -0.54
CA LYS A 116 -20.37 23.31 -1.34
C LYS A 116 -19.51 24.21 -0.45
N GLY A 117 -18.22 24.29 -0.76
CA GLY A 117 -17.28 25.22 -0.12
C GLY A 117 -16.93 24.85 1.31
N LYS A 118 -17.37 23.69 1.81
CA LYS A 118 -17.07 23.23 3.17
C LYS A 118 -15.76 22.43 3.19
N PRO A 119 -14.84 22.72 4.12
CA PRO A 119 -13.63 21.93 4.27
C PRO A 119 -13.93 20.62 5.01
N TYR A 120 -13.26 19.55 4.57
CA TYR A 120 -13.26 18.25 5.22
C TYR A 120 -11.83 17.80 5.42
N TYR A 121 -11.57 17.22 6.59
CA TYR A 121 -10.30 16.62 6.94
C TYR A 121 -10.48 15.12 7.09
N TYR A 122 -9.50 14.35 6.67
CA TYR A 122 -9.56 12.90 6.77
C TYR A 122 -8.25 12.28 7.22
N HIS A 123 -8.38 11.16 7.89
CA HIS A 123 -7.30 10.25 8.27
C HIS A 123 -7.65 8.88 7.74
N VAL A 124 -6.76 8.31 6.93
CA VAL A 124 -6.98 7.04 6.24
C VAL A 124 -5.85 6.09 6.57
N PHE A 125 -6.23 4.87 6.93
CA PHE A 125 -5.29 3.78 7.17
C PHE A 125 -5.38 2.76 6.05
N HIS A 126 -4.22 2.24 5.62
CA HIS A 126 -4.12 1.13 4.69
C HIS A 126 -3.10 0.08 5.14
#